data_AF-A0A0Q9SG69-F1
#
_entry.id   AF-A0A0Q9SG69-F1
#
_cell.length_a   1.000
_cell.length_b   1.000
_cell.length_c   1.000
_cell.angle_alpha   90.00
_cell.angle_beta   90.00
_cell.angle_gamma   90.00
#
_symmetry.space_group_name_H-M   'P 1'
#
loop_
_entity.id
_entity.type
_entity.pdbx_description
1 polymer ?
#
loop_
_entity_poly.entity_id
_entity_poly.type
_entity_poly.pdbx_seq_one_letter_code
_entity_poly.pdbx_strand_id
1 'polypeptide(L)'
;MYSMEIDEIDMPHVVVTNIHGCPLATYSGPYANGLAALAVAEAERRADVAAGEAGDVHFSVAPLYPGLDLHELQEQPARAEPEAGPDCG
;
A
#
# COMPACT_ATOMS: atom_id res chain seq x y z
N MET A 1 20.57 -13.79 -5.72
CA MET A 1 20.33 -12.49 -6.39
C MET A 1 18.89 -12.47 -6.86
N TYR A 2 17.97 -11.88 -6.08
CA TYR A 2 16.59 -11.65 -6.56
C TYR A 2 16.53 -10.22 -7.09
N SER A 3 16.80 -10.09 -8.39
CA SER A 3 16.53 -8.88 -9.16
C SER A 3 15.17 -9.08 -9.82
N MET A 4 14.14 -8.51 -9.21
CA MET A 4 12.98 -7.97 -9.92
C MET A 4 12.57 -6.73 -9.14
N GLU A 5 13.14 -5.58 -9.51
CA GLU A 5 12.50 -4.30 -9.17
C GLU A 5 11.20 -4.27 -9.99
N ILE A 6 10.14 -4.79 -9.39
CA ILE A 6 8.79 -4.55 -9.92
C ILE A 6 8.55 -3.08 -9.61
N ASP A 7 8.41 -2.25 -10.64
CA ASP A 7 7.95 -0.88 -10.46
C ASP A 7 6.58 -0.98 -9.78
N GLU A 8 6.46 -0.41 -8.58
CA GLU A 8 5.22 -0.47 -7.80
C GLU A 8 4.04 -0.02 -8.65
N ILE A 9 4.24 0.93 -9.57
CA ILE A 9 3.23 1.42 -10.51
C ILE A 9 2.62 0.29 -11.36
N ASP A 10 3.39 -0.72 -11.76
CA ASP A 10 2.92 -1.83 -12.59
C ASP A 10 2.18 -2.91 -11.79
N MET A 11 2.23 -2.86 -10.45
CA MET A 11 1.52 -3.79 -9.59
C MET A 11 0.02 -3.50 -9.57
N PRO A 12 -0.84 -4.50 -9.26
CA PRO A 12 -2.25 -4.23 -9.02
C PRO A 12 -2.45 -3.21 -7.90
N HIS A 13 -3.41 -2.30 -8.07
CA HIS A 13 -3.72 -1.27 -7.07
C HIS A 13 -5.20 -1.25 -6.74
N VAL A 14 -5.53 -0.72 -5.56
CA VAL A 14 -6.90 -0.39 -5.16
C VAL A 14 -7.05 1.11 -5.03
N VAL A 15 -8.27 1.60 -5.26
CA VAL A 15 -8.67 2.95 -4.83
C VAL A 15 -9.29 2.83 -3.45
N VAL A 16 -8.85 3.70 -2.55
CA VAL A 16 -9.36 3.84 -1.19
C VAL A 16 -10.11 5.16 -1.10
N THR A 17 -11.37 5.10 -0.70
CA THR A 17 -12.20 6.28 -0.48
C THR A 17 -12.43 6.43 1.02
N ASN A 18 -12.10 7.60 1.54
CA ASN A 18 -12.33 7.98 2.93
C ASN A 18 -13.23 9.21 2.99
N ILE A 19 -14.17 9.24 3.92
CA ILE A 19 -15.04 10.39 4.15
C ILE A 19 -14.73 10.94 5.53
N HIS A 20 -14.42 12.23 5.63
CA HIS A 20 -14.12 12.84 6.93
C HIS A 20 -15.27 12.64 7.93
N GLY A 21 -14.95 12.18 9.15
CA GLY A 21 -15.95 11.86 10.18
C GLY A 21 -16.59 10.48 10.04
N CYS A 22 -16.32 9.73 8.98
CA CYS A 22 -16.71 8.32 8.84
C CYS A 22 -15.50 7.42 9.11
N PRO A 23 -15.59 6.48 10.07
CA PRO A 23 -14.47 5.57 10.37
C PRO A 23 -14.30 4.45 9.34
N LEU A 24 -15.23 4.30 8.40
CA LEU A 24 -15.22 3.23 7.41
C LEU A 24 -14.69 3.75 6.07
N ALA A 25 -13.60 3.16 5.61
CA ALA A 25 -13.09 3.32 4.24
C ALA A 25 -13.84 2.38 3.29
N THR A 26 -14.07 2.81 2.06
CA THR A 26 -14.52 1.94 0.97
C THR A 26 -13.40 1.70 -0.02
N TYR A 27 -13.45 0.56 -0.70
CA TYR A 27 -12.39 0.12 -1.60
C TYR A 27 -12.99 -0.27 -2.95
N SER A 28 -12.33 0.11 -4.04
CA SER A 28 -12.66 -0.35 -5.39
C SER A 28 -11.41 -0.94 -6.08
N GLY A 29 -11.62 -1.92 -6.96
CA GLY A 29 -10.56 -2.69 -7.61
C GLY A 29 -10.54 -4.17 -7.20
N PRO A 30 -9.41 -4.89 -7.43
CA PRO A 30 -8.12 -4.36 -7.88
C PRO A 30 -8.10 -3.96 -9.36
N TYR A 31 -7.37 -2.89 -9.65
CA TYR A 31 -7.03 -2.45 -11.00
C TYR A 31 -5.68 -3.03 -11.42
N ALA A 32 -5.48 -3.19 -12.72
CA ALA A 32 -4.30 -3.85 -13.27
C ALA A 32 -2.97 -3.18 -12.88
N ASN A 33 -2.96 -1.84 -12.76
CA ASN A 33 -1.80 -1.05 -12.40
C ASN A 33 -2.21 0.27 -11.72
N GLY A 34 -1.23 1.01 -11.19
CA GLY A 34 -1.42 2.27 -10.48
C GLY A 34 -2.00 3.38 -11.35
N LEU A 35 -1.65 3.42 -12.64
CA LEU A 35 -2.21 4.40 -13.59
C LEU A 35 -3.71 4.15 -13.83
N ALA A 36 -4.12 2.89 -13.95
CA ALA A 36 -5.52 2.53 -14.08
C ALA A 36 -6.33 2.88 -12.83
N ALA A 37 -5.79 2.60 -11.63
CA ALA A 37 -6.41 3.00 -10.38
C ALA A 37 -6.51 4.54 -10.24
N LEU A 38 -5.46 5.28 -10.60
CA LEU A 38 -5.44 6.73 -10.56
C LEU A 38 -6.46 7.37 -11.51
N ALA A 39 -6.61 6.80 -12.72
CA ALA A 39 -7.60 7.26 -13.68
C ALA A 39 -9.03 7.12 -13.12
N VAL A 40 -9.31 6.02 -12.39
CA VAL A 40 -10.60 5.82 -11.74
C VAL A 40 -10.78 6.77 -10.55
N ALA A 41 -9.79 6.91 -9.68
CA ALA A 41 -9.85 7.83 -8.54
C ALA A 41 -10.11 9.28 -8.97
N GLU A 42 -9.47 9.74 -10.06
CA GLU A 42 -9.73 11.08 -10.61
C GLU A 42 -11.13 11.20 -11.22
N ALA A 43 -11.65 10.15 -11.87
CA ALA A 43 -13.01 10.15 -12.38
C ALA A 43 -14.05 10.22 -11.26
N GLU A 44 -13.86 9.45 -10.18
CA GLU A 44 -14.71 9.48 -8.99
C GLU A 44 -14.66 10.85 -8.30
N ARG A 45 -13.46 11.41 -8.12
CA ARG A 45 -13.28 12.76 -7.56
C ARG A 45 -14.01 13.82 -8.38
N ARG A 46 -13.95 13.77 -9.71
CA ARG A 46 -14.68 14.70 -10.58
C ARG A 46 -16.19 14.54 -10.45
N ALA A 47 -16.68 13.30 -10.34
CA ALA A 47 -18.09 13.04 -10.15
C ALA A 47 -18.59 13.58 -8.80
N ASP A 48 -17.80 13.42 -7.74
CA ASP A 48 -18.11 13.95 -6.41
C ASP A 48 -18.15 15.49 -6.40
N VAL A 49 -17.15 16.14 -7.00
CA VAL A 49 -17.13 17.61 -7.18
C VAL A 49 -18.35 18.07 -7.99
N ALA A 50 -18.71 17.36 -9.05
CA ALA A 50 -19.88 17.69 -9.87
C ALA A 50 -21.22 17.48 -9.12
N ALA A 51 -21.26 16.56 -8.17
CA ALA A 51 -22.41 16.31 -7.30
C ALA A 51 -22.57 17.35 -6.17
N GLY A 52 -21.63 18.29 -6.06
CA GLY A 52 -21.65 19.35 -5.05
C GLY A 52 -20.83 19.06 -3.81
N GLU A 53 -19.88 18.11 -3.88
CA GLU A 53 -18.91 17.77 -2.82
C GLU A 53 -19.62 17.37 -1.52
N ALA A 54 -20.05 16.10 -1.45
CA ALA A 54 -20.78 15.55 -0.32
C ALA A 54 -19.84 15.27 0.87
N GLY A 55 -19.26 16.33 1.42
CA GLY A 55 -18.26 16.29 2.51
C GLY A 55 -16.82 16.22 2.00
N ASP A 56 -15.87 16.23 2.94
CA ASP A 56 -14.44 16.04 2.64
C ASP A 56 -14.17 14.57 2.28
N VAL A 57 -14.49 14.19 1.04
CA VAL A 57 -14.21 12.87 0.46
C VAL A 57 -12.79 12.85 -0.11
N HIS A 58 -11.98 11.92 0.36
CA HIS A 58 -10.60 11.74 -0.08
C HIS A 58 -10.42 10.41 -0.82
N PHE A 59 -9.87 10.48 -2.02
CA PHE A 59 -9.54 9.33 -2.85
C PHE A 59 -8.01 9.15 -2.88
N SER A 60 -7.54 7.97 -2.49
CA SER A 60 -6.13 7.59 -2.57
C SER A 60 -5.96 6.26 -3.30
N VAL A 61 -4.75 6.01 -3.80
CA VAL A 61 -4.40 4.79 -4.56
C VAL A 61 -3.32 4.05 -3.79
N ALA A 62 -3.47 2.74 -3.62
CA ALA A 62 -2.53 1.91 -2.87
C ALA A 62 -2.18 0.62 -3.62
N PRO A 63 -0.88 0.24 -3.71
CA PRO A 63 -0.47 -1.01 -4.33
C PRO A 63 -0.89 -2.21 -3.48
N LEU A 64 -1.29 -3.30 -4.15
CA LEU A 64 -1.52 -4.60 -3.54
C LEU A 64 -0.26 -5.43 -3.61
N TYR A 65 0.44 -5.48 -2.49
CA TYR A 65 1.56 -6.39 -2.33
C TYR A 65 1.07 -7.84 -2.31
N PRO A 66 1.81 -8.78 -2.96
CA PRO A 66 1.55 -10.19 -2.77
C PRO A 66 1.63 -10.52 -1.28
N GLY A 67 0.78 -11.45 -0.83
CA GLY A 67 0.77 -11.87 0.57
C GLY A 67 2.15 -12.35 0.98
N LEU A 68 2.70 -11.78 2.04
CA LEU A 68 3.92 -12.28 2.66
C LEU A 68 3.62 -13.65 3.25
N ASP A 69 4.40 -14.66 2.91
CA ASP A 69 4.38 -15.91 3.65
C ASP A 69 5.00 -15.64 5.04
N LEU A 70 4.16 -15.74 6.08
CA LEU A 70 4.59 -15.52 7.45
C LEU A 70 5.65 -16.54 7.90
N HIS A 71 5.76 -17.69 7.22
CA HIS A 71 6.83 -18.66 7.48
C HIS A 71 8.20 -18.16 7.01
N GLU A 72 8.29 -17.45 5.88
CA GLU A 72 9.55 -16.88 5.38
C GLU A 72 10.04 -15.71 6.27
N LEU A 73 9.13 -15.05 6.99
CA LEU A 73 9.46 -13.98 7.94
C LEU A 73 10.04 -14.48 9.27
N GLN A 74 9.80 -15.75 9.63
CA GLN A 74 10.35 -16.37 10.85
C GLN A 74 11.82 -16.80 10.71
N GLU A 75 12.33 -16.91 9.48
CA GLU A 75 13.69 -17.39 9.19
C GLU A 75 14.76 -16.29 9.24
N GLN A 76 14.45 -15.07 9.70
CA GLN A 76 15.49 -14.10 10.03
C GLN A 76 16.02 -14.41 11.43
N PRO A 77 17.19 -15.07 11.58
CA PRO A 77 17.77 -15.24 12.90
C PRO A 77 18.02 -13.84 13.45
N ALA A 78 17.52 -13.61 14.66
CA ALA A 78 17.86 -12.44 15.46
C ALA A 78 19.36 -12.21 15.30
N ARG A 79 19.72 -11.09 14.67
CA ARG A 79 21.11 -10.69 14.40
C ARG A 79 21.86 -10.84 15.72
N ALA A 80 22.66 -11.89 15.85
CA ALA A 80 23.41 -12.17 17.06
C ALA A 80 24.21 -10.90 17.38
N GLU A 81 23.97 -10.35 18.56
CA GLU A 81 24.80 -9.29 19.11
C GLU A 81 26.25 -9.78 19.01
N PRO A 82 27.19 -8.98 18.47
CA PRO A 82 28.57 -9.40 18.42
C PRO A 82 29.04 -9.58 19.87
N GLU A 83 29.35 -10.82 20.23
CA GLU A 83 29.85 -11.17 21.55
C GLU A 83 31.01 -10.24 21.93
N ALA A 84 30.91 -9.66 23.12
CA ALA A 84 31.98 -8.90 23.74
C ALA A 84 33.26 -9.76 23.73
N GLY A 85 34.26 -9.30 22.98
CA GLY A 85 35.58 -9.93 22.92
C GLY A 85 36.21 -10.04 24.32
N PRO A 86 37.10 -11.01 24.53
CA PRO A 86 37.53 -11.39 25.86
C PRO A 86 38.38 -10.29 26.51
N ASP A 87 38.16 -10.17 27.82
CA ASP A 87 39.01 -9.55 28.83
C ASP A 87 40.50 -9.85 28.56
N CYS A 88 41.27 -8.81 28.22
CA CYS A 88 42.73 -8.82 28.23
C CYS A 88 43.15 -8.05 29.48
N GLY A 89 43.58 -8.80 30.51
CA GLY A 89 43.99 -8.27 31.82
C GLY A 89 45.37 -7.61 31.88
#